data_AF-A0A7S1RW98-F1
#
_entry.id   AF-A0A7S1RW98-F1
#
_cell.length_a   1.000
_cell.length_b   1.000
_cell.length_c   1.000
_cell.angle_alpha   90.00
_cell.angle_beta   90.00
_cell.angle_gamma   90.00
#
_symmetry.space_group_name_H-M   'P 1'
#
loop_
_entity.id
_entity.type
_entity.pdbx_description
1 polymer ?
#
loop_
_entity_poly.entity_id
_entity_poly.type
_entity_poly.pdbx_seq_one_letter_code
_entity_poly.pdbx_strand_id
1 'polypeptide(L)'
;AQAALAQGIGYGARGPVHRTPTVHVRSMRLPRAARSPLSFLILAGALLHLVREDDGSEAVQDSSNEDLPDEACPVMLVQTAWSLERARASPSEGRPSTSRDRGPSLLEGTSLYRGLAAGLQTARSSLGSVIVVLVVLAVVLFVVIVAGFVLGSMKGTAPQAQQPEEPTSHRLSGQSGAGGAADESDAGPGRGADDDVQRRGTLVLFQSEGTEEEAPELDSVDLQEDIYSAALQGVLSDGIALLQGEPRKNCTMGDHRLRMTVVLVLLLANYALQFGVLYFMATFVVTPATASVQSIYAHFRANCFYSSGHWNEAGCQNFQQNSKGISNICGLIFTYTWFMVSILMIWTMTMVREIRSTERLARALWNIESTSHFGSIIEFNKGVEHVTHLTPLIRFFTFLLVTAPRLAITSILGILGTVWLSSTADLPDVILNAVALEFIIQIDELMFGALVPHTFKENLSKFRLTLKARASAGTFTLDAWRGYVTSFVYLLMIVAVPLLYVTVGQRIPFINILPDYNRQEVDHVCIPFNERQKTRICLWSRAYACFPYGRASA
;
A
#
# COMPACT_ATOMS: atom_id res chain seq x y z
N ALA A 1 29.10 -43.93 3.86
CA ALA A 1 30.36 -43.24 4.21
C ALA A 1 29.99 -41.98 5.00
N GLN A 2 30.28 -41.80 6.28
CA GLN A 2 31.13 -42.50 7.23
C GLN A 2 30.42 -42.55 8.59
N ALA A 3 30.24 -43.76 9.11
CA ALA A 3 30.20 -44.07 10.53
C ALA A 3 31.31 -45.10 10.75
N ALA A 4 32.47 -44.65 11.22
CA ALA A 4 33.63 -45.41 11.71
C ALA A 4 34.66 -44.32 12.13
N LEU A 5 35.34 -44.30 13.26
CA LEU A 5 35.70 -45.32 14.23
C LEU A 5 36.14 -44.59 15.51
N ALA A 6 35.77 -45.15 16.65
CA ALA A 6 36.41 -44.92 17.94
C ALA A 6 37.66 -45.83 18.09
N GLN A 7 38.45 -45.55 19.14
CA GLN A 7 39.67 -46.23 19.61
C GLN A 7 40.98 -45.71 18.97
N GLY A 8 42.06 -45.38 19.69
CA GLY A 8 42.35 -45.42 21.12
C GLY A 8 43.86 -45.24 21.35
N ILE A 9 44.21 -44.77 22.55
CA ILE A 9 45.46 -45.04 23.31
C ILE A 9 46.78 -44.42 22.81
N GLY A 10 47.44 -43.66 23.70
CA GLY A 10 48.89 -43.85 23.94
C GLY A 10 49.80 -42.61 24.03
N TYR A 11 50.10 -42.20 25.27
CA TYR A 11 51.36 -41.64 25.82
C TYR A 11 52.41 -40.93 24.93
N GLY A 12 52.94 -39.81 25.44
CA GLY A 12 54.39 -39.57 25.41
C GLY A 12 54.91 -38.15 25.10
N ALA A 13 55.18 -37.39 26.16
CA ALA A 13 56.40 -36.59 26.43
C ALA A 13 57.13 -35.73 25.35
N ARG A 14 57.42 -34.49 25.79
CA ARG A 14 58.57 -33.60 25.47
C ARG A 14 58.62 -32.91 24.10
N GLY A 15 58.76 -31.57 24.14
CA GLY A 15 59.01 -30.68 22.98
C GLY A 15 60.45 -30.79 22.42
N PRO A 16 61.04 -29.76 21.77
CA PRO A 16 60.52 -28.42 21.49
C PRO A 16 60.80 -27.92 20.03
N VAL A 17 60.37 -26.67 19.75
CA VAL A 17 60.81 -25.77 18.65
C VAL A 17 60.72 -26.29 17.20
N HIS A 18 59.77 -25.76 16.44
CA HIS A 18 60.00 -25.41 15.03
C HIS A 18 59.23 -24.15 14.62
N ARG A 19 59.98 -23.17 14.11
CA ARG A 19 59.50 -21.95 13.46
C ARG A 19 58.67 -22.31 12.22
N THR A 20 57.44 -21.81 12.13
CA THR A 20 56.67 -21.78 10.89
C THR A 20 56.77 -20.40 10.23
N PRO A 21 56.84 -20.34 8.89
CA PRO A 21 56.97 -19.09 8.16
C PRO A 21 55.66 -18.30 8.13
N THR A 22 55.78 -16.99 8.34
CA THR A 22 54.74 -15.99 8.13
C THR A 22 54.36 -15.94 6.65
N VAL A 23 53.14 -16.38 6.33
CA VAL A 23 52.51 -16.12 5.03
C VAL A 23 51.99 -14.68 5.05
N HIS A 24 52.62 -13.81 4.26
CA HIS A 24 52.11 -12.47 3.96
C HIS A 24 50.86 -12.59 3.09
N VAL A 25 49.67 -12.50 3.70
CA VAL A 25 48.44 -12.21 2.96
C VAL A 25 48.44 -10.72 2.61
N ARG A 26 48.70 -10.43 1.33
CA ARG A 26 48.65 -9.11 0.74
C ARG A 26 47.20 -8.63 0.77
N SER A 27 46.86 -7.69 1.66
CA SER A 27 45.54 -7.08 1.70
C SER A 27 45.29 -6.31 0.40
N MET A 28 44.35 -6.76 -0.42
CA MET A 28 43.84 -5.98 -1.54
C MET A 28 43.02 -4.81 -0.96
N ARG A 29 43.59 -3.60 -1.00
CA ARG A 29 42.89 -2.36 -0.67
C ARG A 29 41.89 -2.06 -1.80
N LEU A 30 40.61 -2.31 -1.55
CA LEU A 30 39.53 -1.73 -2.34
C LEU A 30 39.40 -0.23 -2.02
N PRO A 31 39.16 0.63 -3.03
CA PRO A 31 39.14 2.08 -2.86
C PRO A 31 37.96 2.56 -2.00
N ARG A 32 38.24 3.56 -1.15
CA ARG A 32 37.36 4.14 -0.12
C ARG A 32 36.15 4.96 -0.66
N ALA A 33 35.84 4.90 -1.95
CA ALA A 33 34.83 5.79 -2.55
C ALA A 33 33.39 5.25 -2.59
N ALA A 34 33.11 4.02 -2.10
CA ALA A 34 31.79 3.38 -2.22
C ALA A 34 31.10 3.10 -0.87
N ARG A 35 31.05 4.07 0.05
CA ARG A 35 30.38 3.92 1.36
C ARG A 35 29.32 4.98 1.66
N SER A 36 28.74 5.60 0.64
CA SER A 36 27.60 6.49 0.83
C SER A 36 26.31 5.80 0.33
N PRO A 37 25.29 5.58 1.19
CA PRO A 37 23.98 5.08 0.76
C PRO A 37 23.27 6.07 -0.19
N LEU A 38 23.68 7.33 -0.18
CA LEU A 38 23.25 8.37 -1.11
C LEU A 38 23.70 8.07 -2.56
N SER A 39 24.84 7.40 -2.74
CA SER A 39 25.33 6.99 -4.06
C SER A 39 24.46 5.92 -4.69
N PHE A 40 23.82 5.03 -3.92
CA PHE A 40 22.91 4.01 -4.44
C PHE A 40 21.55 4.60 -4.87
N LEU A 41 21.04 5.60 -4.13
CA LEU A 41 19.81 6.31 -4.51
C LEU A 41 20.00 7.21 -5.75
N ILE A 42 21.16 7.85 -5.86
CA ILE A 42 21.54 8.62 -7.05
C ILE A 42 21.80 7.68 -8.25
N LEU A 43 22.40 6.50 -8.05
CA LEU A 43 22.61 5.52 -9.12
C LEU A 43 21.30 4.92 -9.63
N ALA A 44 20.33 4.66 -8.75
CA ALA A 44 18.99 4.19 -9.15
C ALA A 44 18.22 5.28 -9.91
N GLY A 45 18.31 6.54 -9.48
CA GLY A 45 17.75 7.69 -10.20
C GLY A 45 18.44 7.96 -11.55
N ALA A 46 19.75 7.77 -11.63
CA ALA A 46 20.53 7.93 -12.87
C ALA A 46 20.30 6.77 -13.85
N LEU A 47 20.13 5.53 -13.39
CA LEU A 47 19.75 4.37 -14.21
C LEU A 47 18.34 4.51 -14.81
N LEU A 48 17.43 5.16 -14.10
CA LEU A 48 16.10 5.53 -14.61
C LEU A 48 16.15 6.63 -15.69
N HIS A 49 17.22 7.43 -15.73
CA HIS A 49 17.35 8.58 -16.62
C HIS A 49 18.22 8.32 -17.87
N LEU A 50 18.96 7.19 -17.92
CA LEU A 50 19.91 6.87 -18.99
C LEU A 50 19.38 5.97 -20.12
N VAL A 51 18.08 5.61 -20.15
CA VAL A 51 17.52 4.71 -21.18
C VAL A 51 16.70 5.47 -22.23
N ARG A 52 17.32 6.45 -22.89
CA ARG A 52 16.73 7.20 -24.01
C ARG A 52 17.76 7.31 -25.16
N GLU A 53 17.32 6.98 -26.39
CA GLU A 53 18.03 6.84 -27.70
C GLU A 53 18.81 5.50 -27.88
N ASP A 54 18.81 4.78 -29.02
CA ASP A 54 18.56 5.11 -30.44
C ASP A 54 18.16 3.85 -31.28
N ASP A 55 17.70 4.07 -32.52
CA ASP A 55 16.98 3.17 -33.48
C ASP A 55 17.68 1.88 -34.00
N GLY A 56 16.88 0.92 -34.49
CA GLY A 56 17.34 -0.22 -35.31
C GLY A 56 16.22 -1.15 -35.82
N SER A 57 16.01 -1.14 -37.15
CA SER A 57 15.03 -1.88 -37.95
C SER A 57 15.41 -3.36 -38.18
N GLU A 58 14.46 -4.31 -38.03
CA GLU A 58 14.37 -5.55 -38.84
C GLU A 58 13.08 -6.38 -38.57
N ALA A 59 12.79 -7.31 -39.48
CA ALA A 59 11.48 -7.78 -39.90
C ALA A 59 10.93 -9.06 -39.24
N VAL A 60 9.58 -9.08 -39.10
CA VAL A 60 8.58 -10.16 -39.39
C VAL A 60 8.87 -11.61 -38.96
N GLN A 61 8.02 -12.19 -38.07
CA GLN A 61 7.22 -13.40 -38.34
C GLN A 61 6.17 -13.74 -37.25
N ASP A 62 4.95 -14.01 -37.73
CA ASP A 62 3.71 -14.42 -37.03
C ASP A 62 3.74 -15.79 -36.34
N SER A 63 2.95 -15.97 -35.27
CA SER A 63 2.16 -17.22 -35.06
C SER A 63 1.16 -17.15 -33.88
N SER A 64 -0.12 -17.42 -34.23
CA SER A 64 -1.19 -18.16 -33.51
C SER A 64 -1.53 -17.77 -32.05
N ASN A 65 -2.67 -17.16 -31.72
CA ASN A 65 -4.09 -17.50 -31.94
C ASN A 65 -4.55 -18.76 -31.17
N GLU A 66 -5.22 -18.58 -30.02
CA GLU A 66 -6.22 -19.49 -29.43
C GLU A 66 -7.12 -18.70 -28.45
N ASP A 67 -8.31 -18.32 -28.94
CA ASP A 67 -9.47 -17.93 -28.15
C ASP A 67 -10.41 -19.13 -27.99
N LEU A 68 -11.04 -19.26 -26.82
CA LEU A 68 -12.45 -19.67 -26.70
C LEU A 68 -13.01 -19.31 -25.30
N PRO A 69 -14.34 -19.07 -25.19
CA PRO A 69 -14.93 -18.18 -24.19
C PRO A 69 -15.79 -18.89 -23.13
N ASP A 70 -16.23 -18.05 -22.16
CA ASP A 70 -17.47 -18.03 -21.39
C ASP A 70 -18.07 -19.34 -20.83
N GLU A 71 -18.24 -19.38 -19.50
CA GLU A 71 -19.57 -19.46 -18.89
C GLU A 71 -19.59 -19.35 -17.35
N ALA A 72 -20.57 -18.57 -16.87
CA ALA A 72 -21.41 -18.77 -15.70
C ALA A 72 -20.82 -18.79 -14.27
N CYS A 73 -21.24 -17.77 -13.51
CA CYS A 73 -21.33 -17.74 -12.05
C CYS A 73 -22.18 -18.91 -11.48
N PRO A 74 -21.97 -19.23 -10.19
CA PRO A 74 -23.11 -19.07 -9.29
C PRO A 74 -22.78 -18.32 -8.00
N VAL A 75 -23.75 -17.47 -7.67
CA VAL A 75 -24.04 -16.81 -6.39
C VAL A 75 -23.96 -17.79 -5.22
N MET A 76 -23.26 -17.41 -4.14
CA MET A 76 -23.56 -17.91 -2.80
C MET A 76 -23.72 -16.77 -1.80
N LEU A 77 -24.98 -16.63 -1.36
CA LEU A 77 -25.41 -15.98 -0.13
C LEU A 77 -24.85 -16.73 1.08
N VAL A 78 -24.16 -16.04 2.00
CA VAL A 78 -24.21 -16.38 3.43
C VAL A 78 -24.32 -15.09 4.25
N GLN A 79 -25.45 -14.97 4.94
CA GLN A 79 -25.75 -13.94 5.92
C GLN A 79 -24.91 -14.06 7.20
N THR A 80 -24.58 -12.88 7.68
CA THR A 80 -24.25 -12.45 9.04
C THR A 80 -24.80 -13.28 10.20
N ALA A 81 -23.95 -13.55 11.20
CA ALA A 81 -24.28 -13.40 12.62
C ALA A 81 -23.00 -13.46 13.46
N TRP A 82 -22.64 -12.38 14.16
CA TRP A 82 -22.16 -12.46 15.55
C TRP A 82 -22.17 -11.08 16.20
N SER A 83 -23.15 -10.88 17.07
CA SER A 83 -23.26 -9.78 18.02
C SER A 83 -23.01 -10.33 19.42
N LEU A 84 -22.33 -9.50 20.24
CA LEU A 84 -22.43 -9.38 21.70
C LEU A 84 -22.37 -10.67 22.54
N GLU A 85 -21.30 -10.85 23.33
CA GLU A 85 -21.39 -10.88 24.82
C GLU A 85 -20.03 -11.08 25.51
N ARG A 86 -19.59 -10.10 26.33
CA ARG A 86 -19.39 -10.25 27.79
C ARG A 86 -18.49 -9.15 28.36
N ALA A 87 -19.13 -8.22 29.05
CA ALA A 87 -18.58 -7.57 30.21
C ALA A 87 -18.79 -8.48 31.44
N ARG A 88 -17.73 -8.65 32.26
CA ARG A 88 -17.70 -8.79 33.73
C ARG A 88 -16.46 -9.57 34.17
N ALA A 89 -15.58 -8.90 34.90
CA ALA A 89 -15.30 -9.18 36.32
C ALA A 89 -13.85 -8.79 36.65
N SER A 90 -13.71 -7.66 37.33
CA SER A 90 -12.58 -7.34 38.19
C SER A 90 -12.63 -8.19 39.47
N PRO A 91 -11.48 -8.54 40.02
CA PRO A 91 -11.32 -8.60 41.47
C PRO A 91 -10.22 -7.66 41.96
N SER A 92 -10.60 -6.89 42.97
CA SER A 92 -9.75 -6.19 43.92
C SER A 92 -8.69 -7.09 44.54
N GLU A 93 -7.43 -6.66 44.56
CA GLU A 93 -6.39 -7.25 45.40
C GLU A 93 -5.65 -6.15 46.18
N GLY A 94 -5.43 -6.46 47.45
CA GLY A 94 -5.18 -5.51 48.51
C GLY A 94 -3.73 -5.05 48.63
N ARG A 95 -3.59 -3.82 49.11
CA ARG A 95 -2.34 -3.26 49.65
C ARG A 95 -1.95 -3.96 50.95
N PRO A 96 -0.66 -4.27 51.14
CA PRO A 96 -0.03 -4.22 52.45
C PRO A 96 0.82 -2.95 52.57
N SER A 97 0.56 -2.22 53.64
CA SER A 97 1.37 -1.12 54.16
C SER A 97 2.65 -1.66 54.80
N THR A 98 3.81 -1.23 54.31
CA THR A 98 5.08 -1.34 55.06
C THR A 98 5.77 0.02 55.08
N SER A 99 5.78 0.62 56.27
CA SER A 99 6.62 1.74 56.66
C SER A 99 8.09 1.35 56.65
N ARG A 100 8.94 2.11 55.95
CA ARG A 100 10.38 2.10 56.25
C ARG A 100 11.07 3.41 55.83
N ASP A 101 11.54 4.09 56.86
CA ASP A 101 12.70 4.98 57.00
C ASP A 101 13.11 5.92 55.86
N ARG A 102 13.03 7.22 56.20
CA ARG A 102 13.70 8.33 55.53
C ARG A 102 15.20 8.28 55.84
N GLY A 103 16.03 8.17 54.80
CA GLY A 103 17.45 8.56 54.78
C GLY A 103 17.67 9.65 53.73
N PRO A 104 18.69 10.52 53.87
CA PRO A 104 18.66 11.87 53.32
C PRO A 104 19.00 11.96 51.83
N SER A 105 18.40 12.97 51.24
CA SER A 105 18.54 13.56 49.92
C SER A 105 19.99 13.74 49.45
N LEU A 106 20.29 13.15 48.29
CA LEU A 106 21.47 13.47 47.48
C LEU A 106 21.06 13.29 46.02
N LEU A 107 20.50 14.33 45.39
CA LEU A 107 20.19 14.39 43.95
C LEU A 107 19.84 15.83 43.51
N GLU A 108 20.82 16.73 43.55
CA GLU A 108 20.84 17.91 42.66
C GLU A 108 21.58 17.52 41.38
N GLY A 109 20.85 17.31 40.28
CA GLY A 109 21.48 16.95 39.00
C GLY A 109 20.54 16.56 37.86
N THR A 110 19.22 16.52 38.08
CA THR A 110 18.24 16.06 37.07
C THR A 110 17.32 17.16 36.50
N SER A 111 17.46 18.43 36.90
CA SER A 111 16.58 19.50 36.40
C SER A 111 16.88 19.91 34.95
N LEU A 112 18.15 19.83 34.52
CA LEU A 112 18.55 20.26 33.18
C LEU A 112 18.03 19.33 32.07
N TYR A 113 18.02 18.02 32.31
CA TYR A 113 17.54 17.02 31.34
C TYR A 113 16.01 16.98 31.24
N ARG A 114 15.27 17.26 32.33
CA ARG A 114 13.80 17.41 32.25
C ARG A 114 13.39 18.65 31.46
N GLY A 115 14.13 19.75 31.59
CA GLY A 115 13.87 20.97 30.82
C GLY A 115 14.09 20.79 29.32
N LEU A 116 15.16 20.07 28.92
CA LEU A 116 15.47 19.83 27.51
C LEU A 116 14.50 18.83 26.86
N ALA A 117 14.11 17.77 27.60
CA ALA A 117 13.10 16.82 27.14
C ALA A 117 11.72 17.47 26.99
N ALA A 118 11.31 18.32 27.94
CA ALA A 118 10.08 19.10 27.83
C ALA A 118 10.12 20.05 26.63
N GLY A 119 11.22 20.79 26.41
CA GLY A 119 11.36 21.71 25.28
C GLY A 119 11.34 21.03 23.90
N LEU A 120 11.97 19.86 23.76
CA LEU A 120 11.92 19.06 22.53
C LEU A 120 10.52 18.47 22.28
N GLN A 121 9.77 18.14 23.33
CA GLN A 121 8.41 17.64 23.23
C GLN A 121 7.43 18.75 22.82
N THR A 122 7.61 19.98 23.31
CA THR A 122 6.84 21.16 22.85
C THR A 122 7.17 21.52 21.40
N ALA A 123 8.45 21.51 21.00
CA ALA A 123 8.84 21.78 19.61
C ALA A 123 8.31 20.70 18.63
N ARG A 124 8.25 19.44 19.06
CA ARG A 124 7.70 18.32 18.27
C ARG A 124 6.18 18.42 18.07
N SER A 125 5.45 18.95 19.07
CA SER A 125 4.01 19.25 18.93
C SER A 125 3.73 20.41 17.96
N SER A 126 4.63 21.39 17.90
CA SER A 126 4.52 22.54 16.99
C SER A 126 4.67 22.12 15.53
N LEU A 127 5.70 21.32 15.20
CA LEU A 127 5.96 20.94 13.81
C LEU A 127 4.85 20.05 13.20
N GLY A 128 4.33 19.10 13.99
CA GLY A 128 3.18 18.28 13.57
C GLY A 128 1.92 19.12 13.37
N SER A 129 1.69 20.11 14.25
CA SER A 129 0.57 21.05 14.11
C SER A 129 0.73 21.92 12.85
N VAL A 130 1.94 22.38 12.52
CA VAL A 130 2.19 23.19 11.32
C VAL A 130 1.92 22.40 10.04
N ILE A 131 2.35 21.13 9.96
CA ILE A 131 2.09 20.30 8.78
C ILE A 131 0.58 20.03 8.63
N VAL A 132 -0.11 19.69 9.72
CA VAL A 132 -1.57 19.51 9.71
C VAL A 132 -2.27 20.82 9.31
N VAL A 133 -1.83 21.96 9.83
CA VAL A 133 -2.37 23.28 9.48
C VAL A 133 -2.11 23.62 8.02
N LEU A 134 -0.94 23.29 7.45
CA LEU A 134 -0.64 23.51 6.05
C LEU A 134 -1.47 22.62 5.12
N VAL A 135 -1.69 21.36 5.50
CA VAL A 135 -2.57 20.44 4.75
C VAL A 135 -4.03 20.92 4.84
N VAL A 136 -4.50 21.29 6.03
CA VAL A 136 -5.84 21.85 6.23
C VAL A 136 -6.00 23.17 5.47
N LEU A 137 -5.00 24.05 5.48
CA LEU A 137 -5.02 25.29 4.71
C LEU A 137 -5.03 25.01 3.21
N ALA A 138 -4.25 24.04 2.72
CA ALA A 138 -4.28 23.65 1.31
C ALA A 138 -5.64 23.09 0.91
N VAL A 139 -6.26 22.26 1.75
CA VAL A 139 -7.60 21.71 1.54
C VAL A 139 -8.68 22.81 1.61
N VAL A 140 -8.61 23.73 2.58
CA VAL A 140 -9.54 24.86 2.71
C VAL A 140 -9.38 25.82 1.53
N LEU A 141 -8.14 26.15 1.15
CA LEU A 141 -7.86 26.98 -0.02
C LEU A 141 -8.42 26.32 -1.28
N PHE A 142 -8.25 25.01 -1.42
CA PHE A 142 -8.83 24.24 -2.51
C PHE A 142 -10.36 24.27 -2.52
N VAL A 143 -11.02 24.04 -1.38
CA VAL A 143 -12.48 24.13 -1.24
C VAL A 143 -12.97 25.54 -1.60
N VAL A 144 -12.26 26.59 -1.19
CA VAL A 144 -12.58 27.98 -1.52
C VAL A 144 -12.40 28.25 -3.01
N ILE A 145 -11.35 27.73 -3.65
CA ILE A 145 -11.12 27.85 -5.10
C ILE A 145 -12.23 27.15 -5.88
N VAL A 146 -12.58 25.92 -5.49
CA VAL A 146 -13.65 25.14 -6.13
C VAL A 146 -15.01 25.80 -5.91
N ALA A 147 -15.32 26.22 -4.68
CA ALA A 147 -16.56 26.94 -4.38
C ALA A 147 -16.63 28.28 -5.12
N GLY A 148 -15.52 29.00 -5.23
CA GLY A 148 -15.42 30.23 -6.02
C GLY A 148 -15.65 30.00 -7.51
N PHE A 149 -15.12 28.90 -8.06
CA PHE A 149 -15.35 28.51 -9.45
C PHE A 149 -16.83 28.13 -9.69
N VAL A 150 -17.42 27.34 -8.79
CA VAL A 150 -18.83 26.93 -8.85
C VAL A 150 -19.77 28.13 -8.71
N LEU A 151 -19.53 29.03 -7.75
CA LEU A 151 -20.34 30.23 -7.52
C LEU A 151 -20.13 31.30 -8.60
N GLY A 152 -18.91 31.40 -9.16
CA GLY A 152 -18.61 32.28 -10.28
C GLY A 152 -19.34 31.88 -11.56
N SER A 153 -19.50 30.58 -11.79
CA SER A 153 -20.26 30.04 -12.93
C SER A 153 -21.77 30.30 -12.84
N MET A 154 -22.31 30.60 -11.65
CA MET A 154 -23.74 30.92 -11.48
C MET A 154 -24.14 32.35 -11.88
N LYS A 155 -23.19 33.26 -12.15
CA LYS A 155 -23.48 34.68 -12.45
C LYS A 155 -23.61 35.02 -13.95
N GLY A 156 -23.52 34.06 -14.85
CA GLY A 156 -23.41 34.30 -16.29
C GLY A 156 -24.48 33.65 -17.15
N THR A 157 -25.75 33.93 -16.93
CA THR A 157 -26.79 33.73 -17.96
C THR A 157 -27.85 34.80 -17.82
N ALA A 158 -27.56 35.98 -18.39
CA ALA A 158 -28.63 36.89 -18.77
C ALA A 158 -29.45 36.20 -19.88
N PRO A 159 -30.79 36.19 -19.79
CA PRO A 159 -31.62 35.56 -20.82
C PRO A 159 -31.40 36.30 -22.14
N GLN A 160 -30.80 35.63 -23.13
CA GLN A 160 -30.81 36.11 -24.50
C GLN A 160 -32.26 36.07 -25.00
N ALA A 161 -32.78 37.23 -25.36
CA ALA A 161 -34.08 37.39 -25.99
C ALA A 161 -34.12 36.55 -27.28
N GLN A 162 -35.08 35.62 -27.35
CA GLN A 162 -35.41 34.84 -28.53
C GLN A 162 -35.70 35.77 -29.71
N GLN A 163 -34.98 35.57 -30.81
CA GLN A 163 -35.44 36.03 -32.13
C GLN A 163 -36.57 35.10 -32.61
N PRO A 164 -37.59 35.65 -33.30
CA PRO A 164 -38.73 34.88 -33.77
C PRO A 164 -38.34 34.01 -34.98
N GLU A 165 -38.59 32.71 -34.88
CA GLU A 165 -38.49 31.77 -36.00
C GLU A 165 -39.61 31.99 -37.02
N GLU A 166 -39.21 31.96 -38.30
CA GLU A 166 -40.03 32.09 -39.49
C GLU A 166 -40.70 30.74 -39.84
N PRO A 167 -41.99 30.70 -40.25
CA PRO A 167 -42.73 29.45 -40.38
C PRO A 167 -42.47 28.77 -41.72
N THR A 168 -41.85 27.59 -41.70
CA THR A 168 -41.71 26.73 -42.89
C THR A 168 -42.92 25.82 -43.03
N SER A 169 -43.73 26.09 -44.05
CA SER A 169 -44.86 25.26 -44.51
C SER A 169 -44.35 24.00 -45.21
N HIS A 170 -44.73 22.81 -44.73
CA HIS A 170 -44.70 21.58 -45.53
C HIS A 170 -45.95 20.71 -45.32
N ARG A 171 -46.88 20.89 -46.27
CA ARG A 171 -47.52 19.89 -47.14
C ARG A 171 -48.02 18.58 -46.52
N LEU A 172 -49.35 18.51 -46.45
CA LEU A 172 -50.19 17.31 -46.29
C LEU A 172 -50.18 16.41 -47.53
N SER A 173 -50.00 15.12 -47.30
CA SER A 173 -50.52 13.98 -48.08
C SER A 173 -50.33 12.77 -47.16
N GLY A 174 -51.34 12.06 -46.65
CA GLY A 174 -52.59 11.66 -47.27
C GLY A 174 -52.45 10.23 -47.75
N GLN A 175 -52.61 9.23 -46.87
CA GLN A 175 -53.01 7.89 -47.33
C GLN A 175 -53.70 7.08 -46.23
N SER A 176 -54.92 6.70 -46.60
CA SER A 176 -55.84 5.80 -45.92
C SER A 176 -55.41 4.36 -46.15
N GLY A 177 -55.60 3.48 -45.17
CA GLY A 177 -55.46 2.05 -45.32
C GLY A 177 -56.13 1.30 -44.17
N ALA A 178 -57.39 0.92 -44.38
CA ALA A 178 -58.20 0.14 -43.47
C ALA A 178 -57.93 -1.36 -43.60
N GLY A 179 -58.22 -2.11 -42.53
CA GLY A 179 -58.82 -3.44 -42.64
C GLY A 179 -57.98 -4.62 -42.16
N GLY A 180 -58.61 -5.48 -41.35
CA GLY A 180 -58.27 -6.91 -41.32
C GLY A 180 -58.18 -7.52 -39.92
N ALA A 181 -59.31 -8.01 -39.41
CA ALA A 181 -59.41 -8.99 -38.34
C ALA A 181 -59.48 -10.41 -38.94
N ALA A 182 -58.90 -11.40 -38.24
CA ALA A 182 -59.24 -12.85 -38.19
C ALA A 182 -57.95 -13.59 -37.76
N ASP A 183 -57.87 -14.28 -36.61
CA ASP A 183 -58.49 -15.57 -36.24
C ASP A 183 -57.62 -16.78 -36.62
N GLU A 184 -57.75 -17.84 -35.82
CA GLU A 184 -57.35 -19.24 -36.03
C GLU A 184 -55.95 -19.74 -35.59
N SER A 185 -55.95 -20.35 -34.40
CA SER A 185 -55.71 -21.79 -34.15
C SER A 185 -54.83 -22.57 -35.15
N ASP A 186 -53.83 -23.33 -34.69
CA ASP A 186 -54.00 -24.78 -34.44
C ASP A 186 -52.72 -25.44 -33.91
N ALA A 187 -52.92 -26.51 -33.16
CA ALA A 187 -51.91 -27.40 -32.62
C ALA A 187 -51.76 -28.65 -33.49
N GLY A 188 -50.57 -29.26 -33.56
CA GLY A 188 -50.48 -30.64 -34.04
C GLY A 188 -49.06 -31.18 -34.33
N PRO A 189 -48.69 -32.40 -33.87
CA PRO A 189 -47.34 -32.96 -33.95
C PRO A 189 -47.18 -34.15 -34.92
N GLY A 190 -45.93 -34.57 -35.21
CA GLY A 190 -45.58 -35.88 -35.80
C GLY A 190 -44.53 -35.78 -36.93
N ARG A 191 -43.31 -36.32 -36.78
CA ARG A 191 -42.82 -37.71 -37.02
C ARG A 191 -42.76 -38.15 -38.50
N GLY A 192 -41.58 -38.65 -38.90
CA GLY A 192 -41.29 -39.42 -40.13
C GLY A 192 -40.12 -38.79 -40.89
N ALA A 193 -38.89 -39.29 -40.82
CA ALA A 193 -38.32 -40.53 -41.40
C ALA A 193 -38.01 -40.42 -42.91
N ASP A 194 -36.75 -40.74 -43.20
CA ASP A 194 -36.16 -41.30 -44.42
C ASP A 194 -35.89 -40.44 -45.67
N ASP A 195 -34.59 -40.42 -45.97
CA ASP A 195 -33.93 -40.78 -47.22
C ASP A 195 -33.76 -39.79 -48.40
N ASP A 196 -32.47 -39.77 -48.77
CA ASP A 196 -31.90 -39.77 -50.11
C ASP A 196 -31.75 -38.48 -50.93
N VAL A 197 -30.47 -38.08 -51.01
CA VAL A 197 -29.69 -37.97 -52.24
C VAL A 197 -30.35 -37.24 -53.40
N GLN A 198 -30.00 -35.96 -53.57
CA GLN A 198 -29.80 -35.43 -54.92
C GLN A 198 -28.80 -34.27 -54.94
N ARG A 199 -27.64 -34.55 -55.54
CA ARG A 199 -26.66 -33.58 -56.02
C ARG A 199 -27.32 -32.40 -56.74
N ARG A 200 -27.19 -31.19 -56.18
CA ARG A 200 -27.11 -29.95 -56.97
C ARG A 200 -25.93 -29.14 -56.46
N GLY A 201 -25.00 -28.87 -57.38
CA GLY A 201 -23.90 -27.96 -57.13
C GLY A 201 -24.45 -26.58 -56.86
N THR A 202 -24.52 -26.22 -55.58
CA THR A 202 -24.68 -24.85 -55.15
C THR A 202 -23.34 -24.18 -55.36
N LEU A 203 -23.29 -23.30 -56.35
CA LEU A 203 -22.23 -22.31 -56.53
C LEU A 203 -22.19 -21.48 -55.25
N VAL A 204 -21.29 -21.83 -54.32
CA VAL A 204 -20.96 -21.00 -53.17
C VAL A 204 -20.31 -19.76 -53.74
N LEU A 205 -21.12 -18.72 -53.97
CA LEU A 205 -20.63 -17.36 -54.00
C LEU A 205 -19.93 -17.16 -52.66
N PHE A 206 -18.59 -17.20 -52.69
CA PHE A 206 -17.77 -16.57 -51.68
C PHE A 206 -18.22 -15.11 -51.64
N GLN A 207 -19.20 -14.82 -50.78
CA GLN A 207 -19.35 -13.50 -50.22
C GLN A 207 -18.02 -13.28 -49.52
N SER A 208 -17.19 -12.44 -50.12
CA SER A 208 -16.13 -11.75 -49.41
C SER A 208 -16.83 -11.05 -48.25
N GLU A 209 -16.94 -11.73 -47.11
CA GLU A 209 -17.01 -11.07 -45.81
C GLU A 209 -15.85 -10.10 -45.87
N GLY A 210 -16.17 -8.81 -46.04
CA GLY A 210 -15.18 -7.78 -45.87
C GLY A 210 -14.63 -8.05 -44.49
N THR A 211 -13.35 -8.43 -44.41
CA THR A 211 -12.57 -8.38 -43.19
C THR A 211 -12.81 -6.98 -42.67
N GLU A 212 -13.75 -6.85 -41.72
CA GLU A 212 -13.89 -5.64 -40.92
C GLU A 212 -12.49 -5.43 -40.40
N GLU A 213 -11.84 -4.39 -40.93
CA GLU A 213 -10.49 -4.03 -40.58
C GLU A 213 -10.53 -3.79 -39.07
N GLU A 214 -10.10 -4.80 -38.32
CA GLU A 214 -10.26 -4.87 -36.89
C GLU A 214 -9.50 -3.68 -36.33
N ALA A 215 -10.27 -2.66 -35.92
CA ALA A 215 -9.71 -1.39 -35.50
C ALA A 215 -8.65 -1.70 -34.43
N PRO A 216 -7.42 -1.17 -34.57
CA PRO A 216 -6.30 -1.59 -33.74
C PRO A 216 -6.70 -1.52 -32.28
N GLU A 217 -6.60 -2.66 -31.59
CA GLU A 217 -6.99 -2.80 -30.19
C GLU A 217 -6.21 -1.77 -29.37
N LEU A 218 -6.91 -0.73 -28.88
CA LEU A 218 -6.28 0.32 -28.10
C LEU A 218 -5.97 -0.19 -26.70
N ASP A 219 -4.70 -0.04 -26.30
CA ASP A 219 -4.26 -0.34 -24.94
C ASP A 219 -5.05 0.53 -23.95
N SER A 220 -5.82 -0.14 -23.09
CA SER A 220 -6.73 0.49 -22.15
C SER A 220 -6.38 0.10 -20.73
N VAL A 221 -6.36 1.10 -19.83
CA VAL A 221 -6.05 0.88 -18.42
C VAL A 221 -7.34 0.89 -17.62
N ASP A 222 -7.55 -0.23 -16.92
CA ASP A 222 -8.62 -0.42 -15.97
C ASP A 222 -8.34 0.36 -14.69
N LEU A 223 -9.34 1.12 -14.23
CA LEU A 223 -9.28 1.81 -12.94
C LEU A 223 -9.61 0.85 -11.81
N GLN A 224 -8.91 0.99 -10.69
CA GLN A 224 -9.20 0.22 -9.47
C GLN A 224 -10.49 0.73 -8.83
N GLU A 225 -11.22 -0.15 -8.14
CA GLU A 225 -12.43 0.18 -7.41
C GLU A 225 -12.12 0.88 -6.06
N ASP A 226 -11.61 2.11 -6.12
CA ASP A 226 -11.28 2.93 -4.96
C ASP A 226 -11.81 4.38 -5.08
N ILE A 227 -11.82 5.12 -3.96
CA ILE A 227 -12.32 6.50 -3.92
C ILE A 227 -11.51 7.42 -4.84
N TYR A 228 -10.22 7.16 -5.01
CA TYR A 228 -9.34 7.98 -5.86
C TYR A 228 -9.71 7.85 -7.34
N SER A 229 -9.99 6.63 -7.78
CA SER A 229 -10.42 6.32 -9.14
C SER A 229 -11.82 6.83 -9.42
N ALA A 230 -12.72 6.75 -8.43
CA ALA A 230 -14.02 7.39 -8.49
C ALA A 230 -13.90 8.90 -8.67
N ALA A 231 -13.03 9.55 -7.88
CA ALA A 231 -12.73 10.98 -7.99
C ALA A 231 -12.11 11.34 -9.32
N LEU A 232 -11.21 10.51 -9.83
CA LEU A 232 -10.65 10.67 -11.15
C LEU A 232 -11.74 10.64 -12.22
N GLN A 233 -12.60 9.62 -12.21
CA GLN A 233 -13.72 9.51 -13.16
C GLN A 233 -14.66 10.71 -13.05
N GLY A 234 -15.02 11.15 -11.84
CA GLY A 234 -15.89 12.31 -11.64
C GLY A 234 -15.27 13.61 -12.17
N VAL A 235 -13.98 13.83 -11.92
CA VAL A 235 -13.26 15.02 -12.41
C VAL A 235 -13.12 14.99 -13.94
N LEU A 236 -12.82 13.82 -14.52
CA LEU A 236 -12.63 13.69 -15.97
C LEU A 236 -13.96 13.65 -16.74
N SER A 237 -14.93 12.83 -16.34
CA SER A 237 -16.19 12.67 -17.07
C SER A 237 -17.16 13.83 -16.76
N ASP A 238 -17.51 14.02 -15.49
CA ASP A 238 -18.50 15.04 -15.11
C ASP A 238 -17.91 16.46 -15.17
N GLY A 239 -16.64 16.63 -14.79
CA GLY A 239 -15.98 17.94 -14.85
C GLY A 239 -15.86 18.48 -16.28
N ILE A 240 -15.58 17.62 -17.27
CA ILE A 240 -15.48 18.03 -18.67
C ILE A 240 -16.86 18.35 -19.26
N ALA A 241 -17.89 17.54 -18.96
CA ALA A 241 -19.26 17.82 -19.38
C ALA A 241 -19.76 19.18 -18.85
N LEU A 242 -19.43 19.51 -17.59
CA LEU A 242 -19.77 20.81 -17.00
C LEU A 242 -19.02 21.98 -17.64
N LEU A 243 -17.77 21.79 -18.04
CA LEU A 243 -16.98 22.82 -18.73
C LEU A 243 -17.45 23.05 -20.18
N GLN A 244 -17.93 22.01 -20.86
CA GLN A 244 -18.45 22.11 -22.23
C GLN A 244 -19.84 22.75 -22.28
N GLY A 245 -20.65 22.61 -21.21
CA GLY A 245 -22.00 23.18 -21.17
C GLY A 245 -23.03 22.42 -22.00
N GLU A 246 -22.65 21.28 -22.61
CA GLU A 246 -23.57 20.42 -23.36
C GLU A 246 -24.00 19.22 -22.51
N PRO A 247 -25.29 19.08 -22.19
CA PRO A 247 -25.76 17.93 -21.42
C PRO A 247 -25.69 16.67 -22.27
N ARG A 248 -25.23 15.55 -21.69
CA ARG A 248 -25.31 14.25 -22.37
C ARG A 248 -26.77 13.89 -22.61
N LYS A 249 -27.04 13.20 -23.73
CA LYS A 249 -28.35 12.63 -24.02
C LYS A 249 -28.79 11.77 -22.82
N ASN A 250 -29.85 12.18 -22.12
CA ASN A 250 -30.45 11.55 -20.94
C ASN A 250 -29.94 11.95 -19.54
N CYS A 251 -29.00 12.89 -19.40
CA CYS A 251 -28.61 13.42 -18.08
C CYS A 251 -28.81 14.93 -18.01
N THR A 252 -29.40 15.41 -16.91
CA THR A 252 -29.48 16.84 -16.66
C THR A 252 -28.14 17.38 -16.16
N MET A 253 -27.87 18.67 -16.35
CA MET A 253 -26.70 19.32 -15.74
C MET A 253 -26.69 19.22 -14.21
N GLY A 254 -27.87 19.08 -13.59
CA GLY A 254 -28.00 18.83 -12.16
C GLY A 254 -27.37 17.51 -11.73
N ASP A 255 -27.53 16.47 -12.54
CA ASP A 255 -27.03 15.12 -12.23
C ASP A 255 -25.49 15.08 -12.25
N HIS A 256 -24.87 15.71 -13.24
CA HIS A 256 -23.41 15.83 -13.32
C HIS A 256 -22.84 16.61 -12.13
N ARG A 257 -23.47 17.74 -11.76
CA ARG A 257 -23.07 18.53 -10.58
C ARG A 257 -23.18 17.72 -9.31
N LEU A 258 -24.28 17.00 -9.12
CA LEU A 258 -24.51 16.18 -7.94
C LEU A 258 -23.46 15.07 -7.83
N ARG A 259 -23.24 14.30 -8.90
CA ARG A 259 -22.22 13.22 -8.93
C ARG A 259 -20.83 13.75 -8.62
N MET A 260 -20.40 14.81 -9.30
CA MET A 260 -19.10 15.42 -9.04
C MET A 260 -18.98 15.91 -7.60
N THR A 261 -20.02 16.56 -7.07
CA THR A 261 -20.04 17.06 -5.68
C THR A 261 -19.93 15.91 -4.67
N VAL A 262 -20.72 14.85 -4.84
CA VAL A 262 -20.70 13.68 -3.95
C VAL A 262 -19.32 13.05 -3.94
N VAL A 263 -18.73 12.81 -5.11
CA VAL A 263 -17.42 12.17 -5.21
C VAL A 263 -16.30 13.05 -4.62
N LEU A 264 -16.35 14.37 -4.83
CA LEU A 264 -15.39 15.29 -4.20
C LEU A 264 -15.54 15.33 -2.67
N VAL A 265 -16.77 15.31 -2.16
CA VAL A 265 -17.02 15.21 -0.71
C VAL A 265 -16.48 13.90 -0.15
N LEU A 266 -16.68 12.77 -0.85
CA LEU A 266 -16.14 11.47 -0.44
C LEU A 266 -14.60 11.45 -0.47
N LEU A 267 -13.97 12.07 -1.47
CA LEU A 267 -12.51 12.21 -1.53
C LEU A 267 -11.97 13.02 -0.35
N LEU A 268 -12.61 14.15 -0.03
CA LEU A 268 -12.24 14.99 1.12
C LEU A 268 -12.44 14.26 2.45
N ALA A 269 -13.54 13.51 2.59
CA ALA A 269 -13.80 12.69 3.77
C ALA A 269 -12.75 11.59 3.92
N ASN A 270 -12.35 10.94 2.82
CA ASN A 270 -11.29 9.94 2.82
C ASN A 270 -9.96 10.53 3.27
N TYR A 271 -9.58 11.70 2.75
CA TYR A 271 -8.37 12.41 3.22
C TYR A 271 -8.44 12.76 4.70
N ALA A 272 -9.55 13.33 5.16
CA ALA A 272 -9.73 13.66 6.56
C ALA A 272 -9.59 12.42 7.45
N LEU A 273 -10.16 11.29 7.03
CA LEU A 273 -10.08 10.03 7.77
C LEU A 273 -8.66 9.47 7.78
N GLN A 274 -8.01 9.34 6.63
CA GLN A 274 -6.66 8.80 6.53
C GLN A 274 -5.63 9.67 7.27
N PHE A 275 -5.65 10.99 7.08
CA PHE A 275 -4.78 11.90 7.84
C PHE A 275 -5.10 11.87 9.33
N GLY A 276 -6.38 11.79 9.70
CA GLY A 276 -6.81 11.65 11.08
C GLY A 276 -6.26 10.38 11.72
N VAL A 277 -6.42 9.23 11.07
CA VAL A 277 -5.90 7.94 11.55
C VAL A 277 -4.37 7.96 11.64
N LEU A 278 -3.67 8.52 10.66
CA LEU A 278 -2.21 8.68 10.70
C LEU A 278 -1.76 9.55 11.87
N TYR A 279 -2.46 10.66 12.11
CA TYR A 279 -2.20 11.54 13.25
C TYR A 279 -2.42 10.80 14.58
N PHE A 280 -3.56 10.12 14.74
CA PHE A 280 -3.86 9.36 15.94
C PHE A 280 -2.86 8.22 16.17
N MET A 281 -2.50 7.49 15.12
CA MET A 281 -1.49 6.44 15.18
C MET A 281 -0.14 7.01 15.63
N ALA A 282 0.33 8.13 15.06
CA ALA A 282 1.60 8.73 15.45
C ALA A 282 1.60 9.18 16.92
N THR A 283 0.53 9.83 17.38
CA THR A 283 0.45 10.44 18.71
C THR A 283 0.14 9.43 19.81
N PHE A 284 -0.84 8.56 19.61
CA PHE A 284 -1.38 7.69 20.66
C PHE A 284 -0.82 6.27 20.63
N VAL A 285 -0.24 5.85 19.51
CA VAL A 285 0.23 4.47 19.36
C VAL A 285 1.75 4.43 19.25
N VAL A 286 2.32 5.09 18.23
CA VAL A 286 3.76 5.04 17.95
C VAL A 286 4.55 5.70 19.08
N THR A 287 4.19 6.94 19.46
CA THR A 287 4.96 7.68 20.48
C THR A 287 5.00 6.97 21.84
N PRO A 288 3.88 6.47 22.41
CA PRO A 288 3.92 5.74 23.66
C PRO A 288 4.65 4.39 23.56
N ALA A 289 4.49 3.67 22.44
CA ALA A 289 5.22 2.42 22.20
C ALA A 289 6.74 2.65 22.18
N THR A 290 7.21 3.67 21.44
CA THR A 290 8.62 4.07 21.42
C THR A 290 9.11 4.45 22.82
N ALA A 291 8.35 5.25 23.57
CA ALA A 291 8.72 5.65 24.92
C ALA A 291 8.80 4.45 25.89
N SER A 292 7.90 3.47 25.75
CA SER A 292 7.91 2.23 26.53
C SER A 292 9.20 1.43 26.28
N VAL A 293 9.53 1.16 25.01
CA VAL A 293 10.75 0.43 24.63
C VAL A 293 12.02 1.18 25.08
N GLN A 294 12.03 2.51 24.95
CA GLN A 294 13.12 3.35 25.46
C GLN A 294 13.27 3.25 26.97
N SER A 295 12.17 3.22 27.72
CA SER A 295 12.20 3.09 29.18
C SER A 295 12.76 1.74 29.64
N ILE A 296 12.41 0.64 28.93
CA ILE A 296 12.95 -0.71 29.19
C ILE A 296 14.46 -0.72 28.97
N TYR A 297 14.92 -0.16 27.83
CA TYR A 297 16.35 -0.11 27.52
C TYR A 297 17.12 0.83 28.46
N ALA A 298 16.55 1.98 28.82
CA ALA A 298 17.14 2.90 29.79
C ALA A 298 17.29 2.25 31.17
N HIS A 299 16.29 1.50 31.62
CA HIS A 299 16.35 0.75 32.88
C HIS A 299 17.42 -0.35 32.82
N PHE A 300 17.54 -1.08 31.70
CA PHE A 300 18.63 -2.03 31.49
C PHE A 300 19.99 -1.34 31.60
N ARG A 301 20.20 -0.22 30.90
CA ARG A 301 21.48 0.50 30.93
C ARG A 301 21.82 1.05 32.32
N ALA A 302 20.84 1.58 33.05
CA ALA A 302 21.05 2.10 34.40
C ALA A 302 21.52 1.03 35.41
N ASN A 303 21.13 -0.23 35.22
CA ASN A 303 21.52 -1.33 36.12
C ASN A 303 22.81 -2.04 35.68
N CYS A 304 23.07 -2.12 34.37
CA CYS A 304 24.19 -2.90 33.83
C CYS A 304 25.43 -2.07 33.51
N PHE A 305 25.35 -0.73 33.58
CA PHE A 305 26.46 0.16 33.25
C PHE A 305 26.68 1.19 34.35
N TYR A 306 27.94 1.55 34.55
CA TYR A 306 28.30 2.72 35.35
C TYR A 306 27.96 4.01 34.60
N SER A 307 27.93 5.14 35.32
CA SER A 307 27.78 6.48 34.71
C SER A 307 28.88 6.81 33.70
N SER A 308 30.02 6.12 33.76
CA SER A 308 31.12 6.21 32.79
C SER A 308 30.85 5.48 31.48
N GLY A 309 29.76 4.71 31.37
CA GLY A 309 29.46 3.85 30.22
C GLY A 309 30.20 2.51 30.24
N HIS A 310 30.99 2.21 31.27
CA HIS A 310 31.63 0.91 31.44
C HIS A 310 30.64 -0.15 31.99
N TRP A 311 30.82 -1.40 31.57
CA TRP A 311 30.02 -2.54 32.01
C TRP A 311 30.18 -2.80 33.51
N ASN A 312 29.06 -2.90 34.22
CA ASN A 312 28.99 -3.25 35.64
C ASN A 312 28.49 -4.70 35.79
N GLU A 313 29.43 -5.64 35.86
CA GLU A 313 29.14 -7.07 35.96
C GLU A 313 28.23 -7.40 37.16
N ALA A 314 28.52 -6.85 38.35
CA ALA A 314 27.73 -7.12 39.55
C ALA A 314 26.30 -6.55 39.45
N GLY A 315 26.15 -5.33 38.91
CA GLY A 315 24.85 -4.72 38.65
C GLY A 315 24.03 -5.51 37.62
N CYS A 316 24.69 -5.97 36.55
CA CYS A 316 24.06 -6.80 35.54
C CYS A 316 23.61 -8.16 36.09
N GLN A 317 24.45 -8.83 36.90
CA GLN A 317 24.07 -10.10 37.55
C GLN A 317 22.85 -9.94 38.46
N ASN A 318 22.76 -8.84 39.22
CA ASN A 318 21.58 -8.53 40.02
C ASN A 318 20.34 -8.29 39.15
N PHE A 319 20.49 -7.58 38.03
CA PHE A 319 19.42 -7.40 37.05
C PHE A 319 18.95 -8.73 36.44
N GLN A 320 19.88 -9.65 36.14
CA GLN A 320 19.57 -10.98 35.61
C GLN A 320 18.77 -11.85 36.58
N GLN A 321 18.98 -11.68 37.89
CA GLN A 321 18.19 -12.38 38.92
C GLN A 321 16.74 -11.86 38.98
N ASN A 322 16.50 -10.62 38.56
CA ASN A 322 15.16 -10.07 38.44
C ASN A 322 14.49 -10.55 37.13
N SER A 323 13.78 -11.68 37.22
CA SER A 323 13.06 -12.31 36.11
C SER A 323 12.23 -11.36 35.24
N LYS A 324 11.59 -10.34 35.83
CA LYS A 324 10.78 -9.35 35.10
C LYS A 324 11.63 -8.38 34.29
N GLY A 325 12.76 -7.93 34.84
CA GLY A 325 13.67 -7.03 34.14
C GLY A 325 14.26 -7.70 32.92
N ILE A 326 14.77 -8.92 33.08
CA ILE A 326 15.37 -9.69 32.00
C ILE A 326 14.34 -10.13 30.95
N SER A 327 13.12 -10.52 31.33
CA SER A 327 12.08 -10.87 30.36
C SER A 327 11.71 -9.69 29.46
N ASN A 328 11.62 -8.48 30.02
CA ASN A 328 11.23 -7.30 29.26
C ASN A 328 12.29 -6.89 28.23
N ILE A 329 13.59 -6.94 28.59
CA ILE A 329 14.66 -6.59 27.64
C ILE A 329 14.85 -7.67 26.58
N CYS A 330 14.77 -8.95 26.96
CA CYS A 330 14.94 -10.07 26.03
C CYS A 330 13.69 -10.37 25.20
N GLY A 331 12.55 -9.77 25.56
CA GLY A 331 11.32 -9.77 24.78
C GLY A 331 11.35 -8.79 23.60
N LEU A 332 12.18 -7.74 23.70
CA LEU A 332 12.26 -6.70 22.67
C LEU A 332 12.52 -7.29 21.28
N ILE A 333 11.78 -6.77 20.29
CA ILE A 333 11.87 -7.21 18.90
C ILE A 333 13.30 -7.08 18.31
N PHE A 334 14.09 -6.12 18.81
CA PHE A 334 15.48 -5.90 18.40
C PHE A 334 16.43 -7.05 18.77
N THR A 335 16.12 -7.85 19.78
CA THR A 335 16.86 -9.07 20.14
C THR A 335 16.69 -10.16 19.05
N TYR A 336 15.58 -10.13 18.33
CA TYR A 336 15.24 -11.07 17.25
C TYR A 336 15.38 -10.40 15.87
N THR A 337 16.58 -9.90 15.55
CA THR A 337 16.82 -9.06 14.36
C THR A 337 16.30 -9.67 13.05
N TRP A 338 16.51 -10.96 12.82
CA TRP A 338 16.05 -11.62 11.59
C TRP A 338 14.53 -11.68 11.48
N PHE A 339 13.86 -11.98 12.59
CA PHE A 339 12.40 -11.98 12.65
C PHE A 339 11.83 -10.58 12.39
N MET A 340 12.43 -9.55 13.00
CA MET A 340 12.09 -8.15 12.73
C MET A 340 12.27 -7.79 11.26
N VAL A 341 13.40 -8.15 10.64
CA VAL A 341 13.65 -7.89 9.21
C VAL A 341 12.59 -8.58 8.35
N SER A 342 12.20 -9.82 8.66
CA SER A 342 11.14 -10.54 7.93
C SER A 342 9.79 -9.83 8.02
N ILE A 343 9.37 -9.37 9.20
CA ILE A 343 8.11 -8.63 9.36
C ILE A 343 8.16 -7.30 8.60
N LEU A 344 9.28 -6.59 8.69
CA LEU A 344 9.46 -5.33 7.95
C LEU A 344 9.51 -5.55 6.44
N MET A 345 10.00 -6.70 5.95
CA MET A 345 9.92 -7.06 4.54
C MET A 345 8.48 -7.27 4.08
N ILE A 346 7.66 -7.99 4.88
CA ILE A 346 6.22 -8.16 4.60
C ILE A 346 5.54 -6.79 4.55
N TRP A 347 5.78 -5.95 5.56
CA TRP A 347 5.26 -4.58 5.58
C TRP A 347 5.70 -3.76 4.36
N THR A 348 6.97 -3.85 3.98
CA THR A 348 7.50 -3.15 2.81
C THR A 348 6.87 -3.65 1.51
N MET A 349 6.58 -4.95 1.41
CA MET A 349 5.88 -5.52 0.26
C MET A 349 4.46 -4.96 0.12
N THR A 350 3.73 -4.83 1.23
CA THR A 350 2.41 -4.17 1.25
C THR A 350 2.52 -2.72 0.79
N MET A 351 3.49 -1.95 1.31
CA MET A 351 3.72 -0.56 0.87
C MET A 351 4.08 -0.46 -0.62
N VAL A 352 4.89 -1.39 -1.12
CA VAL A 352 5.26 -1.44 -2.54
C VAL A 352 4.05 -1.72 -3.43
N ARG A 353 3.10 -2.57 -3.01
CA ARG A 353 1.84 -2.79 -3.74
C ARG A 353 1.07 -1.47 -3.92
N GLU A 354 0.91 -0.72 -2.84
CA GLU A 354 0.19 0.57 -2.86
C GLU A 354 0.89 1.64 -3.70
N ILE A 355 2.22 1.74 -3.58
CA ILE A 355 3.03 2.65 -4.40
C ILE A 355 2.94 2.28 -5.87
N ARG A 356 2.97 0.98 -6.22
CA ARG A 356 2.84 0.51 -7.61
C ARG A 356 1.47 0.84 -8.20
N SER A 357 0.39 0.68 -7.44
CA SER A 357 -0.94 1.06 -7.90
C SER A 357 -1.00 2.56 -8.21
N THR A 358 -0.51 3.39 -7.28
CA THR A 358 -0.48 4.85 -7.44
C THR A 358 0.39 5.30 -8.61
N GLU A 359 1.55 4.66 -8.81
CA GLU A 359 2.49 4.96 -9.89
C GLU A 359 1.95 4.52 -11.27
N ARG A 360 1.21 3.41 -11.34
CA ARG A 360 0.51 3.00 -12.58
C ARG A 360 -0.53 4.05 -12.99
N LEU A 361 -1.34 4.52 -12.03
CA LEU A 361 -2.32 5.57 -12.28
C LEU A 361 -1.64 6.88 -12.73
N ALA A 362 -0.56 7.28 -12.05
CA ALA A 362 0.23 8.44 -12.42
C ALA A 362 0.79 8.32 -13.85
N ARG A 363 1.39 7.17 -14.19
CA ARG A 363 1.92 6.94 -15.54
C ARG A 363 0.83 6.94 -16.60
N ALA A 364 -0.34 6.35 -16.31
CA ALA A 364 -1.48 6.38 -17.22
C ALA A 364 -1.89 7.82 -17.52
N LEU A 365 -2.07 8.66 -16.49
CA LEU A 365 -2.43 10.08 -16.66
C LEU A 365 -1.40 10.90 -17.45
N TRP A 366 -0.11 10.55 -17.34
CA TRP A 366 0.97 11.22 -18.06
C TRP A 366 1.06 10.81 -19.53
N ASN A 367 0.74 9.56 -19.84
CA ASN A 367 0.88 8.97 -21.17
C ASN A 367 -0.31 9.27 -22.09
N ILE A 368 -1.44 9.76 -21.57
CA ILE A 368 -2.57 10.19 -22.40
C ILE A 368 -2.12 11.36 -23.30
N GLU A 369 -2.69 11.48 -24.50
CA GLU A 369 -2.31 12.52 -25.46
C GLU A 369 -2.89 13.89 -25.11
N SER A 370 -2.08 14.95 -25.25
CA SER A 370 -2.49 16.31 -24.86
C SER A 370 -3.28 16.96 -25.98
N THR A 371 -4.47 17.47 -25.66
CA THR A 371 -5.29 18.27 -26.59
C THR A 371 -5.48 19.69 -26.07
N SER A 372 -5.61 20.65 -26.99
CA SER A 372 -6.09 22.01 -26.71
C SER A 372 -7.61 22.13 -26.83
N HIS A 373 -8.27 21.19 -27.51
CA HIS A 373 -9.70 21.25 -27.81
C HIS A 373 -10.49 20.40 -26.83
N PHE A 374 -11.51 21.00 -26.18
CA PHE A 374 -12.34 20.29 -25.21
C PHE A 374 -13.29 19.28 -25.85
N GLY A 375 -13.73 19.49 -27.09
CA GLY A 375 -14.79 18.69 -27.73
C GLY A 375 -14.41 17.25 -28.06
N SER A 376 -13.11 16.90 -28.12
CA SER A 376 -12.62 15.58 -28.54
C SER A 376 -12.08 14.74 -27.38
N ILE A 377 -12.43 15.06 -26.13
CA ILE A 377 -11.83 14.39 -24.96
C ILE A 377 -12.44 13.01 -24.70
N ILE A 378 -13.75 12.85 -24.92
CA ILE A 378 -14.49 11.63 -24.60
C ILE A 378 -15.07 11.04 -25.88
N GLU A 379 -14.67 9.82 -26.18
CA GLU A 379 -15.23 9.02 -27.27
C GLU A 379 -16.07 7.89 -26.69
N PHE A 380 -17.29 7.75 -27.20
CA PHE A 380 -18.17 6.65 -26.84
C PHE A 380 -18.05 5.56 -27.90
N ASN A 381 -17.43 4.45 -27.54
CA ASN A 381 -17.32 3.28 -28.41
C ASN A 381 -18.04 2.09 -27.77
N LYS A 382 -19.04 1.53 -28.45
CA LYS A 382 -19.81 0.35 -27.99
C LYS A 382 -20.33 0.42 -26.54
N GLY A 383 -20.66 1.61 -26.03
CA GLY A 383 -21.16 1.81 -24.67
C GLY A 383 -20.09 1.88 -23.57
N VAL A 384 -18.81 1.90 -23.96
CA VAL A 384 -17.65 2.13 -23.08
C VAL A 384 -17.19 3.58 -23.28
N GLU A 385 -16.92 4.27 -22.18
CA GLU A 385 -16.40 5.64 -22.20
C GLU A 385 -14.88 5.61 -22.27
N HIS A 386 -14.33 6.05 -23.40
CA HIS A 386 -12.90 6.15 -23.63
C HIS A 386 -12.46 7.61 -23.50
N VAL A 387 -11.52 7.86 -22.58
CA VAL A 387 -10.86 9.17 -22.49
C VAL A 387 -9.60 9.11 -23.33
N THR A 388 -9.63 9.74 -24.51
CA THR A 388 -8.53 9.70 -25.48
C THR A 388 -7.55 10.84 -25.31
N HIS A 389 -8.03 12.02 -24.88
CA HIS A 389 -7.20 13.21 -24.73
C HIS A 389 -7.43 13.94 -23.40
N LEU A 390 -6.38 14.53 -22.83
CA LEU A 390 -6.50 15.40 -21.65
C LEU A 390 -5.76 16.72 -21.85
N THR A 391 -6.38 17.83 -21.44
CA THR A 391 -5.69 19.13 -21.37
C THR A 391 -4.61 19.11 -20.28
N PRO A 392 -3.48 19.83 -20.46
CA PRO A 392 -2.40 19.87 -19.45
C PRO A 392 -2.87 20.38 -18.08
N LEU A 393 -3.84 21.29 -18.06
CA LEU A 393 -4.40 21.85 -16.84
C LEU A 393 -5.13 20.77 -16.02
N ILE A 394 -5.99 19.98 -16.66
CA ILE A 394 -6.71 18.89 -16.00
C ILE A 394 -5.74 17.84 -15.48
N ARG A 395 -4.67 17.51 -16.23
CA ARG A 395 -3.62 16.58 -15.76
C ARG A 395 -2.95 17.08 -14.48
N PHE A 396 -2.53 18.35 -14.48
CA PHE A 396 -1.88 18.96 -13.34
C PHE A 396 -2.76 18.92 -12.10
N PHE A 397 -4.03 19.33 -12.22
CA PHE A 397 -4.97 19.30 -11.10
C PHE A 397 -5.28 17.88 -10.64
N THR A 398 -5.51 16.95 -11.57
CA THR A 398 -5.77 15.55 -11.24
C THR A 398 -4.61 14.96 -10.45
N PHE A 399 -3.37 15.20 -10.87
CA PHE A 399 -2.21 14.76 -10.11
C PHE A 399 -2.11 15.42 -8.76
N LEU A 400 -2.25 16.75 -8.70
CA LEU A 400 -2.12 17.51 -7.46
C LEU A 400 -3.19 17.14 -6.44
N LEU A 401 -4.40 16.81 -6.89
CA LEU A 401 -5.57 16.58 -6.03
C LEU A 401 -5.81 15.12 -5.69
N VAL A 402 -5.39 14.19 -6.54
CA VAL A 402 -5.65 12.75 -6.38
C VAL A 402 -4.35 11.99 -6.14
N THR A 403 -3.40 12.07 -7.08
CA THR A 403 -2.20 11.23 -7.07
C THR A 403 -1.19 11.65 -6.00
N ALA A 404 -0.87 12.93 -5.89
CA ALA A 404 0.16 13.43 -4.98
C ALA A 404 -0.22 13.25 -3.50
N PRO A 405 -1.46 13.55 -3.06
CA PRO A 405 -1.86 13.30 -1.68
C PRO A 405 -1.88 11.81 -1.34
N ARG A 406 -2.37 10.95 -2.26
CA ARG A 406 -2.32 9.48 -2.08
C ARG A 406 -0.88 9.01 -1.85
N LEU A 407 0.05 9.42 -2.71
CA LEU A 407 1.47 9.06 -2.58
C LEU A 407 2.08 9.57 -1.26
N ALA A 408 1.72 10.78 -0.82
CA ALA A 408 2.19 11.34 0.44
C ALA A 408 1.67 10.54 1.65
N ILE A 409 0.38 10.20 1.67
CA ILE A 409 -0.26 9.41 2.73
C ILE A 409 0.38 8.03 2.82
N THR A 410 0.51 7.31 1.69
CA THR A 410 1.16 5.98 1.64
C THR A 410 2.61 6.04 2.12
N SER A 411 3.37 7.08 1.74
CA SER A 411 4.77 7.25 2.16
C SER A 411 4.89 7.50 3.67
N ILE A 412 4.04 8.38 4.23
CA ILE A 412 4.01 8.66 5.67
C ILE A 412 3.60 7.41 6.45
N LEU A 413 2.57 6.68 5.98
CA LEU A 413 2.13 5.42 6.58
C LEU A 413 3.25 4.39 6.59
N GLY A 414 3.98 4.23 5.50
CA GLY A 414 5.10 3.29 5.41
C GLY A 414 6.19 3.56 6.45
N ILE A 415 6.55 4.83 6.66
CA ILE A 415 7.52 5.24 7.69
C ILE A 415 6.97 5.00 9.08
N LEU A 416 5.75 5.47 9.38
CA LEU A 416 5.13 5.33 10.69
C LEU A 416 4.90 3.86 11.06
N GLY A 417 4.47 3.03 10.11
CA GLY A 417 4.30 1.59 10.30
C GLY A 417 5.62 0.89 10.60
N THR A 418 6.71 1.28 9.92
CA THR A 418 8.06 0.75 10.21
C THR A 418 8.48 1.08 11.65
N VAL A 419 8.27 2.32 12.10
CA VAL A 419 8.59 2.74 13.48
C VAL A 419 7.68 2.05 14.50
N TRP A 420 6.39 1.89 14.19
CA TRP A 420 5.44 1.22 15.08
C TRP A 420 5.83 -0.25 15.31
N LEU A 421 6.04 -1.00 14.23
CA LEU A 421 6.36 -2.43 14.29
C LEU A 421 7.66 -2.70 15.07
N SER A 422 8.66 -1.84 14.90
CA SER A 422 9.92 -1.95 15.61
C SER A 422 9.90 -1.36 17.03
N SER A 423 8.89 -0.55 17.38
CA SER A 423 8.67 -0.05 18.75
C SER A 423 7.82 -1.01 19.61
N THR A 424 7.57 -2.22 19.15
CA THR A 424 6.77 -3.20 19.89
C THR A 424 7.66 -4.01 20.84
N ALA A 425 7.27 -4.10 22.11
CA ALA A 425 8.06 -4.75 23.15
C ALA A 425 7.96 -6.29 23.12
N ASP A 426 6.83 -6.82 22.66
CA ASP A 426 6.52 -8.24 22.69
C ASP A 426 6.30 -8.82 21.28
N LEU A 427 6.86 -10.00 21.01
CA LEU A 427 6.76 -10.67 19.71
C LEU A 427 5.32 -10.90 19.21
N PRO A 428 4.34 -11.36 20.04
CA PRO A 428 2.97 -11.57 19.59
C PRO A 428 2.28 -10.28 19.17
N ASP A 429 2.57 -9.19 19.90
CA ASP A 429 1.99 -7.88 19.64
C ASP A 429 2.47 -7.31 18.30
N VAL A 430 3.67 -7.66 17.84
CA VAL A 430 4.18 -7.20 16.54
C VAL A 430 3.28 -7.72 15.41
N ILE A 431 2.83 -8.97 15.49
CA ILE A 431 1.96 -9.59 14.48
C ILE A 431 0.59 -8.90 14.50
N LEU A 432 0.04 -8.66 15.69
CA LEU A 432 -1.25 -7.97 15.84
C LEU A 432 -1.16 -6.52 15.31
N ASN A 433 -0.06 -5.82 15.58
CA ASN A 433 0.19 -4.47 15.06
C ASN A 433 0.33 -4.46 13.53
N ALA A 434 0.93 -5.49 12.93
CA ALA A 434 1.02 -5.62 11.47
C ALA A 434 -0.37 -5.80 10.82
N VAL A 435 -1.25 -6.60 11.42
CA VAL A 435 -2.64 -6.75 10.95
C VAL A 435 -3.43 -5.45 11.10
N ALA A 436 -3.24 -4.73 12.21
CA ALA A 436 -3.88 -3.43 12.42
C ALA A 436 -3.44 -2.39 11.36
N LEU A 437 -2.18 -2.42 10.95
CA LEU A 437 -1.67 -1.57 9.88
C LEU A 437 -2.29 -1.91 8.51
N GLU A 438 -2.53 -3.18 8.21
CA GLU A 438 -3.21 -3.62 6.98
C GLU A 438 -4.62 -3.01 6.90
N PHE A 439 -5.36 -3.00 8.01
CA PHE A 439 -6.68 -2.36 8.07
C PHE A 439 -6.62 -0.86 7.73
N ILE A 440 -5.59 -0.14 8.19
CA ILE A 440 -5.43 1.29 7.91
C ILE A 440 -5.24 1.55 6.41
N ILE A 441 -4.52 0.66 5.71
CA ILE A 441 -4.29 0.78 4.27
C ILE A 441 -5.60 0.65 3.50
N GLN A 442 -6.46 -0.29 3.89
CA GLN A 442 -7.70 -0.63 3.17
C GLN A 442 -8.87 0.33 3.43
N ILE A 443 -8.67 1.41 4.19
CA ILE A 443 -9.75 2.34 4.57
C ILE A 443 -10.45 2.95 3.35
N ASP A 444 -9.70 3.30 2.30
CA ASP A 444 -10.26 3.88 1.08
C ASP A 444 -11.12 2.89 0.29
N GLU A 445 -10.66 1.64 0.15
CA GLU A 445 -11.43 0.55 -0.47
C GLU A 445 -12.72 0.25 0.32
N LEU A 446 -12.64 0.22 1.66
CA LEU A 446 -13.81 0.03 2.53
C LEU A 446 -14.81 1.18 2.41
N MET A 447 -14.34 2.43 2.40
CA MET A 447 -15.21 3.59 2.20
C MET A 447 -15.83 3.60 0.81
N PHE A 448 -15.09 3.24 -0.24
CA PHE A 448 -15.62 3.09 -1.60
C PHE A 448 -16.73 2.04 -1.63
N GLY A 449 -16.45 0.87 -1.05
CA GLY A 449 -17.39 -0.25 -0.95
C GLY A 449 -18.71 0.14 -0.28
N ALA A 450 -18.64 0.92 0.81
CA ALA A 450 -19.79 1.28 1.62
C ALA A 450 -20.57 2.52 1.13
N LEU A 451 -19.90 3.55 0.60
CA LEU A 451 -20.50 4.87 0.38
C LEU A 451 -20.82 5.17 -1.10
N VAL A 452 -20.15 4.51 -2.04
CA VAL A 452 -20.37 4.77 -3.47
C VAL A 452 -21.57 3.98 -3.99
N PRO A 453 -22.55 4.61 -4.65
CA PRO A 453 -23.71 3.90 -5.22
C PRO A 453 -23.32 2.85 -6.25
N HIS A 454 -24.08 1.74 -6.31
CA HIS A 454 -23.83 0.63 -7.25
C HIS A 454 -23.77 1.09 -8.71
N THR A 455 -24.67 1.99 -9.11
CA THR A 455 -24.69 2.55 -10.48
C THR A 455 -23.41 3.30 -10.82
N PHE A 456 -22.78 3.95 -9.84
CA PHE A 456 -21.50 4.62 -10.07
C PHE A 456 -20.36 3.60 -10.18
N LYS A 457 -20.40 2.49 -9.43
CA LYS A 457 -19.43 1.39 -9.55
C LYS A 457 -19.48 0.73 -10.93
N GLU A 458 -20.68 0.46 -11.44
CA GLU A 458 -20.87 -0.05 -12.82
C GLU A 458 -20.37 0.94 -13.88
N ASN A 459 -20.51 2.24 -13.63
CA ASN A 459 -19.96 3.25 -14.53
C ASN A 459 -18.44 3.34 -14.44
N LEU A 460 -17.85 3.09 -13.26
CA LEU A 460 -16.41 3.06 -13.06
C LEU A 460 -15.77 1.87 -13.78
N SER A 461 -16.40 0.70 -13.75
CA SER A 461 -15.92 -0.49 -14.48
C SER A 461 -15.94 -0.31 -16.00
N LYS A 462 -16.86 0.51 -16.52
CA LYS A 462 -16.96 0.89 -17.95
C LYS A 462 -16.06 2.04 -18.35
N PHE A 463 -15.37 2.68 -17.40
CA PHE A 463 -14.51 3.81 -17.68
C PHE A 463 -13.10 3.32 -17.96
N ARG A 464 -12.60 3.58 -19.17
CA ARG A 464 -11.28 3.13 -19.62
C ARG A 464 -10.41 4.33 -20.01
N LEU A 465 -9.18 4.35 -19.53
CA LEU A 465 -8.18 5.32 -19.96
C LEU A 465 -7.48 4.77 -21.20
N THR A 466 -7.68 5.42 -22.34
CA THR A 466 -7.06 5.02 -23.60
C THR A 466 -5.65 5.59 -23.67
N LEU A 467 -4.66 4.70 -23.76
CA LEU A 467 -3.27 5.11 -23.96
C LEU A 467 -2.99 5.26 -25.45
N LYS A 468 -2.03 6.14 -25.80
CA LYS A 468 -1.55 6.26 -27.18
C LYS A 468 -1.06 4.89 -27.65
N ALA A 469 -1.68 4.36 -28.70
CA ALA A 469 -1.28 3.10 -29.31
C ALA A 469 0.22 3.17 -29.62
N ARG A 470 1.02 2.35 -28.92
CA ARG A 470 2.43 2.19 -29.26
C ARG A 470 2.45 1.43 -30.57
N ALA A 471 3.09 1.99 -31.59
CA ALA A 471 3.30 1.28 -32.86
C ALA A 471 3.94 -0.09 -32.56
N SER A 472 3.15 -1.16 -32.71
CA SER A 472 3.40 -2.45 -32.07
C SER A 472 4.40 -3.33 -32.83
N ALA A 473 4.85 -2.92 -34.02
CA ALA A 473 5.60 -3.81 -34.92
C ALA A 473 7.05 -4.13 -34.49
N GLY A 474 7.57 -3.56 -33.39
CA GLY A 474 8.94 -3.88 -32.93
C GLY A 474 9.28 -3.55 -31.47
N THR A 475 8.36 -2.99 -30.68
CA THR A 475 8.64 -2.47 -29.32
C THR A 475 8.34 -3.45 -28.19
N PHE A 476 7.79 -4.64 -28.49
CA PHE A 476 7.37 -5.64 -27.50
C PHE A 476 8.50 -6.02 -26.52
N THR A 477 9.73 -6.18 -27.03
CA THR A 477 10.89 -6.60 -26.21
C THR A 477 11.31 -5.54 -25.19
N LEU A 478 11.21 -4.25 -25.53
CA LEU A 478 11.61 -3.14 -24.66
C LEU A 478 10.61 -2.91 -23.53
N ASP A 479 9.30 -3.04 -23.80
CA ASP A 479 8.27 -2.85 -22.79
C ASP A 479 8.26 -4.00 -21.78
N ALA A 480 8.41 -5.24 -22.25
CA ALA A 480 8.59 -6.40 -21.38
C ALA A 480 9.84 -6.23 -20.49
N TRP A 481 10.98 -5.84 -21.09
CA TRP A 481 12.21 -5.56 -20.35
C TRP A 481 12.03 -4.49 -19.27
N ARG A 482 11.37 -3.37 -19.60
CA ARG A 482 11.07 -2.31 -18.63
C ARG A 482 10.21 -2.82 -17.48
N GLY A 483 9.24 -3.69 -17.76
CA GLY A 483 8.43 -4.37 -16.75
C GLY A 483 9.27 -5.24 -15.80
N TYR A 484 10.21 -6.01 -16.34
CA TYR A 484 11.14 -6.83 -15.55
C TYR A 484 12.09 -5.98 -14.70
N VAL A 485 12.72 -4.95 -15.29
CA VAL A 485 13.62 -4.03 -14.56
C VAL A 485 12.86 -3.34 -13.43
N THR A 486 11.66 -2.84 -13.70
CA THR A 486 10.81 -2.20 -12.70
C THR A 486 10.50 -3.17 -11.55
N SER A 487 10.12 -4.42 -11.86
CA SER A 487 9.84 -5.44 -10.85
C SER A 487 11.08 -5.83 -10.04
N PHE A 488 12.25 -5.89 -10.68
CA PHE A 488 13.53 -6.14 -10.02
C PHE A 488 13.91 -5.00 -9.06
N VAL A 489 13.69 -3.74 -9.44
CA VAL A 489 13.89 -2.58 -8.55
C VAL A 489 13.01 -2.68 -7.31
N TYR A 490 11.74 -3.07 -7.46
CA TYR A 490 10.84 -3.28 -6.32
C TYR A 490 11.29 -4.44 -5.42
N LEU A 491 11.76 -5.55 -6.00
CA LEU A 491 12.33 -6.66 -5.23
C LEU A 491 13.54 -6.20 -4.40
N LEU A 492 14.44 -5.41 -5.00
CA LEU A 492 15.58 -4.83 -4.29
C LEU A 492 15.11 -3.87 -3.19
N MET A 493 14.09 -3.06 -3.43
CA MET A 493 13.53 -2.15 -2.41
C MET A 493 12.98 -2.92 -1.19
N ILE A 494 12.24 -4.02 -1.42
CA ILE A 494 11.67 -4.87 -0.36
C ILE A 494 12.75 -5.40 0.58
N VAL A 495 13.93 -5.75 0.06
CA VAL A 495 15.06 -6.26 0.87
C VAL A 495 15.89 -5.10 1.46
N ALA A 496 16.19 -4.09 0.66
CA ALA A 496 17.11 -3.02 1.03
C ALA A 496 16.55 -2.09 2.10
N VAL A 497 15.26 -1.75 2.05
CA VAL A 497 14.63 -0.79 2.98
C VAL A 497 14.66 -1.32 4.43
N PRO A 498 14.20 -2.54 4.76
CA PRO A 498 14.32 -3.10 6.10
C PRO A 498 15.77 -3.22 6.58
N LEU A 499 16.70 -3.66 5.72
CA LEU A 499 18.11 -3.80 6.09
C LEU A 499 18.75 -2.43 6.38
N LEU A 500 18.49 -1.42 5.54
CA LEU A 500 18.95 -0.04 5.76
C LEU A 500 18.33 0.55 7.03
N TYR A 501 17.05 0.27 7.30
CA TYR A 501 16.39 0.71 8.50
C TYR A 501 17.06 0.18 9.78
N VAL A 502 17.32 -1.12 9.83
CA VAL A 502 17.93 -1.77 11.00
C VAL A 502 19.40 -1.37 11.20
N THR A 503 20.15 -1.17 10.11
CA THR A 503 21.60 -0.89 10.18
C THR A 503 21.95 0.59 10.28
N VAL A 504 21.22 1.46 9.55
CA VAL A 504 21.50 2.90 9.43
C VAL A 504 20.36 3.75 9.98
N GLY A 505 19.11 3.31 9.80
CA GLY A 505 17.91 4.06 10.21
C GLY A 505 17.88 4.41 11.70
N GLN A 506 18.43 3.56 12.57
CA GLN A 506 18.56 3.84 14.00
C GLN A 506 19.47 5.05 14.32
N ARG A 507 20.26 5.56 13.38
CA ARG A 507 21.07 6.77 13.58
C ARG A 507 20.31 8.07 13.29
N ILE A 508 19.14 7.97 12.66
CA ILE A 508 18.38 9.11 12.17
C ILE A 508 17.41 9.56 13.26
N PRO A 509 17.48 10.82 13.76
CA PRO A 509 16.77 11.23 14.97
C PRO A 509 15.24 11.14 14.87
N PHE A 510 14.67 11.21 13.67
CA PHE A 510 13.23 11.11 13.43
C PHE A 510 12.69 9.68 13.36
N ILE A 511 13.54 8.68 13.10
CA ILE A 511 13.15 7.27 12.93
C ILE A 511 13.81 6.36 13.99
N ASN A 512 14.70 6.92 14.80
CA ASN A 512 15.43 6.21 15.83
C ASN A 512 14.52 5.85 17.01
N ILE A 513 14.50 4.56 17.36
CA ILE A 513 13.76 4.04 18.50
C ILE A 513 14.69 3.89 19.69
N LEU A 514 15.88 3.31 19.49
CA LEU A 514 16.85 3.05 20.54
C LEU A 514 18.19 3.72 20.19
N PRO A 515 18.43 4.97 20.65
CA PRO A 515 19.72 5.62 20.47
C PRO A 515 20.83 4.77 21.11
N ASP A 516 21.91 4.58 20.37
CA ASP A 516 23.08 3.80 20.79
C ASP A 516 22.74 2.36 21.21
N TYR A 517 21.80 1.72 20.51
CA TYR A 517 21.55 0.31 20.69
C TYR A 517 22.79 -0.52 20.31
N ASN A 518 23.38 -1.17 21.30
CA ASN A 518 24.48 -2.10 21.09
C ASN A 518 23.99 -3.53 21.28
N ARG A 519 23.83 -4.24 20.15
CA ARG A 519 23.35 -5.62 20.14
C ARG A 519 24.20 -6.56 21.01
N GLN A 520 25.52 -6.36 21.03
CA GLN A 520 26.43 -7.26 21.76
C GLN A 520 26.17 -7.22 23.28
N GLU A 521 25.80 -6.06 23.81
CA GLU A 521 25.49 -5.86 25.23
C GLU A 521 24.22 -6.61 25.65
N VAL A 522 23.20 -6.58 24.78
CA VAL A 522 21.92 -7.27 25.03
C VAL A 522 22.07 -8.78 24.81
N ASP A 523 22.80 -9.21 23.78
CA ASP A 523 23.02 -10.62 23.47
C ASP A 523 23.73 -11.35 24.63
N HIS A 524 24.67 -10.69 25.33
CA HIS A 524 25.37 -11.26 26.50
C HIS A 524 24.40 -11.65 27.63
N VAL A 525 23.31 -10.89 27.81
CA VAL A 525 22.31 -11.14 28.85
C VAL A 525 21.20 -12.07 28.37
N CYS A 526 20.79 -11.94 27.11
CA CYS A 526 19.61 -12.60 26.60
C CYS A 526 19.84 -14.01 26.06
N ILE A 527 21.03 -14.34 25.55
CA ILE A 527 21.35 -15.71 25.12
C ILE A 527 21.12 -16.74 26.25
N PRO A 528 21.72 -16.60 27.45
CA PRO A 528 21.52 -17.59 28.52
C PRO A 528 20.08 -17.62 29.03
N PHE A 529 19.37 -16.49 29.02
CA PHE A 529 17.94 -16.45 29.37
C PHE A 529 17.08 -17.21 28.36
N ASN A 530 17.31 -16.99 27.06
CA ASN A 530 16.56 -17.64 25.99
C ASN A 530 16.80 -19.15 25.94
N GLU A 531 18.01 -19.62 26.23
CA GLU A 531 18.31 -21.06 26.36
C GLU A 531 17.53 -21.70 27.53
N ARG A 532 17.41 -20.99 28.66
CA ARG A 532 16.59 -21.44 29.81
C ARG A 532 15.09 -21.44 29.50
N GLN A 533 14.61 -20.54 28.64
CA GLN A 533 13.20 -20.54 28.22
C GLN A 533 12.89 -21.69 27.25
N LYS A 534 13.78 -21.93 26.27
CA LYS A 534 13.62 -23.04 25.30
C LYS A 534 13.54 -24.41 25.98
N THR A 535 14.27 -24.62 27.07
CA THR A 535 14.29 -25.89 27.83
C THR A 535 13.02 -26.12 28.67
N ARG A 536 12.17 -25.11 28.86
CA ARG A 536 10.92 -25.22 29.62
C ARG A 536 9.71 -25.60 28.78
N ILE A 537 9.88 -25.74 27.46
CA ILE A 537 8.78 -26.16 26.59
C ILE A 537 8.53 -27.67 26.82
N CYS A 538 7.34 -27.98 27.30
CA CYS A 538 6.86 -29.33 27.46
C CYS A 538 6.60 -29.96 26.09
N LEU A 539 7.62 -30.61 25.53
CA LEU A 539 7.45 -31.40 24.31
C LEU A 539 6.46 -32.54 24.58
N TRP A 540 5.60 -32.81 23.61
CA TRP A 540 4.53 -33.81 23.72
C TRP A 540 5.04 -35.19 24.17
N SER A 541 6.26 -35.56 23.77
CA SER A 541 6.93 -36.80 24.16
C SER A 541 7.31 -36.90 25.64
N ARG A 542 7.24 -35.80 26.41
CA ARG A 542 7.53 -35.73 27.85
C ARG A 542 6.46 -34.99 28.66
N ALA A 543 5.22 -34.96 28.17
CA ALA A 543 4.11 -34.24 28.82
C ALA A 543 3.93 -34.63 30.30
N TYR A 544 4.14 -35.91 30.64
CA TYR A 544 4.03 -36.45 32.01
C TYR A 544 5.10 -35.92 32.98
N ALA A 545 6.26 -35.45 32.50
CA ALA A 545 7.33 -34.95 33.35
C ALA A 545 7.26 -33.44 33.60
N CYS A 546 6.38 -32.74 32.89
CA CYS A 546 6.47 -31.29 32.76
C CYS A 546 5.53 -30.54 33.72
N PHE A 547 4.36 -31.13 33.99
CA PHE A 547 3.45 -30.71 35.05
C PHE A 547 3.15 -31.89 35.96
N PRO A 548 4.16 -32.46 36.64
CA PRO A 548 4.02 -33.75 37.28
C PRO A 548 2.95 -33.74 38.40
N TYR A 549 2.67 -32.59 39.02
CA TYR A 549 1.59 -32.44 40.00
C TYR A 549 1.03 -31.00 39.96
N GLY A 550 -0.27 -30.82 39.75
CA GLY A 550 -0.96 -29.60 40.15
C GLY A 550 -0.84 -29.43 41.67
N ARG A 551 -0.99 -28.21 42.23
CA ARG A 551 -1.02 -28.01 43.69
C ARG A 551 -1.98 -29.05 44.28
N ALA A 552 -1.45 -30.09 44.92
CA ALA A 552 -2.22 -30.89 45.85
C ALA A 552 -2.60 -29.90 46.94
N SER A 553 -3.89 -29.60 47.02
CA SER A 553 -4.50 -28.83 48.09
C SER A 553 -3.99 -29.40 49.41
N ALA A 554 -3.14 -28.63 50.10
CA ALA A 554 -2.82 -28.83 51.50
C ALA A 554 -3.68 -27.85 52.30
#